data_AF-A0AAU3BH24-F1
#
_entry.id   AF-A0AAU3BH24-F1
#
_cell.length_a   1.000
_cell.length_b   1.000
_cell.length_c   1.000
_cell.angle_alpha   90.00
_cell.angle_beta   90.00
_cell.angle_gamma   90.00
#
_symmetry.space_group_name_H-M   'P 1'
#
loop_
_entity.id
_entity.type
_entity.pdbx_description
1 polymer ?
#
loop_
_entity_poly.entity_id
_entity_poly.type
_entity_poly.pdbx_seq_one_letter_code
_entity_poly.pdbx_strand_id
1 'polypeptide(L)'
;MNGPALHDTPVPASWRIALPHTVAAVPVARALVRTALAEREHAADSDTAELLTAELVANAVEHTAGDGPIELVVELMPTGCRVEVHDPDPVPPVDLTLPHPPGEPDPWQEHGRGLLLLRALSSSCGHRPTDSGKAVWFRLPVVPAQRRPVL
;
A
#
# COMPACT_ATOMS: atom_id res chain seq x y z
N MET A 1 31.68 8.05 -32.80
CA MET A 1 31.23 6.69 -32.44
C MET A 1 30.57 6.79 -31.07
N ASN A 2 29.24 6.74 -31.04
CA ASN A 2 28.46 6.87 -29.80
C ASN A 2 28.62 5.58 -28.97
N GLY A 3 29.16 5.69 -27.76
CA GLY A 3 29.14 4.61 -26.77
C GLY A 3 27.70 4.34 -26.30
N PRO A 4 27.36 3.10 -25.91
CA PRO A 4 26.03 2.81 -25.41
C PRO A 4 25.86 3.57 -24.10
N ALA A 5 24.84 4.44 -24.03
CA ALA A 5 24.38 4.97 -22.76
C ALA A 5 23.92 3.77 -21.92
N LEU A 6 24.75 3.36 -20.96
CA LEU A 6 24.34 2.53 -19.84
C LEU A 6 23.27 3.36 -19.12
N HIS A 7 22.01 3.09 -19.44
CA HIS A 7 20.90 3.57 -18.63
C HIS A 7 21.06 2.82 -17.30
N ASP A 8 21.62 3.50 -16.31
CA ASP A 8 21.64 3.02 -14.94
C ASP A 8 20.18 2.94 -14.51
N THR A 9 19.57 1.76 -14.67
CA THR A 9 18.20 1.53 -14.22
C THR A 9 18.19 1.77 -12.73
N PRO A 10 17.52 2.83 -12.22
CA PRO A 10 17.55 3.12 -10.81
C PRO A 10 16.96 1.92 -10.07
N VAL A 11 17.74 1.34 -9.17
CA VAL A 11 17.29 0.24 -8.32
C VAL A 11 16.08 0.74 -7.53
N PRO A 12 14.93 0.03 -7.54
CA PRO A 12 13.79 0.42 -6.73
C PRO A 12 14.22 0.50 -5.26
N ALA A 13 13.86 1.61 -4.61
CA ALA A 13 14.14 1.79 -3.19
C ALA A 13 13.07 1.04 -2.39
N SER A 14 13.50 0.21 -1.44
CA SER A 14 12.59 -0.57 -0.61
C SER A 14 12.84 -0.35 0.88
N TRP A 15 11.76 -0.18 1.62
CA TRP A 15 11.73 -0.15 3.07
C TRP A 15 10.87 -1.31 3.58
N ARG A 16 11.29 -1.90 4.69
CA ARG A 16 10.60 -3.01 5.33
C ARG A 16 10.62 -2.84 6.85
N ILE A 17 9.48 -3.05 7.49
CA ILE A 17 9.37 -3.02 8.95
C ILE A 17 8.40 -4.09 9.45
N ALA A 18 8.77 -4.76 10.54
CA ALA A 18 7.85 -5.58 11.31
C ALA A 18 7.04 -4.67 12.24
N LEU A 19 5.72 -4.82 12.19
CA LEU A 19 4.74 -4.09 12.97
C LEU A 19 4.08 -5.02 14.00
N PRO A 20 3.75 -4.51 15.20
CA PRO A 20 2.95 -5.29 16.13
C PRO A 20 1.57 -5.58 15.56
N HIS A 21 0.98 -6.72 15.90
CA HIS A 21 -0.39 -7.10 15.49
C HIS A 21 -1.46 -6.34 16.30
N THR A 22 -1.40 -5.01 16.29
CA THR A 22 -2.27 -4.14 17.07
C THR A 22 -2.52 -2.83 16.33
N VAL A 23 -3.58 -2.10 16.69
CA VAL A 23 -3.91 -0.78 16.11
C VAL A 23 -2.79 0.25 16.24
N ALA A 24 -1.84 0.06 17.17
CA ALA A 24 -0.64 0.90 17.29
C ALA A 24 0.29 0.84 16.06
N ALA A 25 0.14 -0.18 15.20
CA ALA A 25 0.86 -0.30 13.95
C ALA A 25 0.50 0.78 12.92
N VAL A 26 -0.74 1.25 12.92
CA VAL A 26 -1.27 2.20 11.91
C VAL A 26 -0.47 3.50 11.84
N PRO A 27 -0.22 4.24 12.94
CA PRO A 27 0.58 5.47 12.87
C PRO A 27 2.03 5.21 12.46
N VAL A 28 2.62 4.07 12.85
CA VAL A 28 3.98 3.69 12.47
C VAL A 28 4.06 3.43 10.97
N ALA A 29 3.09 2.69 10.42
CA ALA A 29 2.98 2.40 9.00
C ALA A 29 2.87 3.66 8.14
N ARG A 30 1.97 4.57 8.54
CA ARG A 30 1.81 5.88 7.88
C ARG A 30 3.10 6.69 7.90
N ALA A 31 3.79 6.72 9.05
CA ALA A 31 5.05 7.43 9.18
C ALA A 31 6.13 6.85 8.25
N LEU A 32 6.22 5.52 8.12
CA LEU A 32 7.18 4.91 7.20
C LEU A 32 6.91 5.31 5.75
N VAL A 33 5.65 5.25 5.30
CA VAL A 33 5.27 5.61 3.93
C VAL A 33 5.59 7.07 3.63
N ARG A 34 5.21 7.98 4.54
CA ARG A 34 5.54 9.40 4.40
C ARG A 34 7.04 9.64 4.31
N THR A 35 7.81 9.01 5.19
CA THR A 35 9.27 9.14 5.20
C THR A 35 9.88 8.59 3.92
N ALA A 36 9.47 7.40 3.46
CA ALA A 36 9.97 6.80 2.23
C ALA A 36 9.72 7.70 1.01
N LEU A 37 8.51 8.26 0.89
CA LEU A 37 8.17 9.19 -0.19
C LEU A 37 8.95 10.50 -0.11
N ALA A 38 9.11 11.06 1.09
CA ALA A 38 9.86 12.30 1.30
C ALA A 38 11.37 12.14 1.05
N GLU A 39 11.98 11.04 1.51
CA GLU A 39 13.41 10.74 1.33
C GLU A 39 13.83 10.65 -0.13
N ARG A 40 12.89 10.35 -1.03
CA ARG A 40 13.14 10.23 -2.49
C ARG A 40 12.50 11.33 -3.30
N GLU A 41 11.91 12.35 -2.67
CA GLU A 41 11.13 13.40 -3.33
C GLU A 41 10.12 12.81 -4.32
N HIS A 42 9.51 11.67 -3.94
CA HIS A 42 8.72 10.86 -4.85
C HIS A 42 7.37 11.51 -5.13
N ALA A 43 7.01 11.64 -6.40
CA ALA A 43 5.80 12.36 -6.83
C ALA A 43 4.48 11.60 -6.59
N ALA A 44 4.46 10.50 -5.84
CA ALA A 44 3.20 9.81 -5.55
C ALA A 44 2.40 10.61 -4.51
N ASP A 45 1.08 10.51 -4.54
CA ASP A 45 0.22 11.21 -3.58
C ASP A 45 0.45 10.64 -2.16
N SER A 46 1.14 11.41 -1.32
CA SER A 46 1.48 11.00 0.05
C SER A 46 0.24 10.84 0.92
N ASP A 47 -0.77 11.70 0.77
CA ASP A 47 -1.97 11.65 1.60
C ASP A 47 -2.78 10.40 1.26
N THR A 48 -2.93 10.11 -0.04
CA THR A 48 -3.58 8.88 -0.51
C THR A 48 -2.78 7.64 -0.11
N ALA A 49 -1.44 7.66 -0.23
CA ALA A 49 -0.59 6.53 0.17
C ALA A 49 -0.69 6.23 1.67
N GLU A 50 -0.67 7.27 2.51
CA GLU A 50 -0.86 7.13 3.96
C GLU A 50 -2.24 6.58 4.31
N LEU A 51 -3.31 7.10 3.68
CA LEU A 51 -4.67 6.63 3.90
C LEU A 51 -4.81 5.15 3.56
N LEU A 52 -4.44 4.74 2.34
CA LEU A 52 -4.57 3.35 1.91
C LEU A 52 -3.70 2.40 2.74
N THR A 53 -2.55 2.86 3.21
CA THR A 53 -1.70 2.09 4.13
C THR A 53 -2.38 1.89 5.49
N ALA A 54 -3.04 2.93 6.01
CA ALA A 54 -3.77 2.83 7.27
C ALA A 54 -4.91 1.81 7.18
N GLU A 55 -5.69 1.87 6.10
CA GLU A 55 -6.77 0.91 5.83
C GLU A 55 -6.24 -0.53 5.70
N LEU A 56 -5.13 -0.72 4.98
CA LEU A 56 -4.53 -2.02 4.76
C LEU A 56 -4.02 -2.65 6.07
N VAL A 57 -3.34 -1.86 6.91
CA VAL A 57 -2.83 -2.31 8.21
C VAL A 57 -3.97 -2.54 9.20
N ALA A 58 -4.99 -1.69 9.23
CA ALA A 58 -6.17 -1.88 10.06
C ALA A 58 -6.89 -3.20 9.72
N ASN A 59 -7.13 -3.45 8.42
CA ASN A 59 -7.72 -4.70 7.95
C ASN A 59 -6.89 -5.93 8.35
N ALA A 60 -5.56 -5.84 8.24
CA ALA A 60 -4.68 -6.93 8.63
C ALA A 60 -4.77 -7.22 10.13
N VAL A 61 -4.76 -6.18 10.98
CA VAL A 61 -4.89 -6.34 12.44
C VAL A 61 -6.27 -6.88 12.84
N GLU A 62 -7.33 -6.47 12.16
CA GLU A 62 -8.70 -6.82 12.53
C GLU A 62 -9.12 -8.22 12.05
N HIS A 63 -8.67 -8.63 10.87
CA HIS A 63 -9.19 -9.82 10.18
C HIS A 63 -8.23 -11.01 10.12
N THR A 64 -6.98 -10.85 10.55
CA THR A 64 -5.99 -11.93 10.58
C THR A 64 -6.04 -12.63 11.94
N ALA A 65 -6.10 -13.96 11.93
CA ALA A 65 -5.97 -14.73 13.15
C ALA A 65 -4.50 -14.85 13.59
N GLY A 66 -4.17 -14.37 14.79
CA GLY A 66 -2.88 -14.58 15.45
C GLY A 66 -2.31 -13.32 16.09
N ASP A 67 -1.30 -13.50 16.95
CA ASP A 67 -0.57 -12.40 17.63
C ASP A 67 0.80 -12.12 16.97
N GLY A 68 1.09 -12.80 15.86
CA GLY A 68 2.35 -12.69 15.13
C GLY A 68 2.49 -11.34 14.43
N PRO A 69 3.71 -10.80 14.29
CA PRO A 69 3.92 -9.50 13.66
C PRO A 69 3.44 -9.49 12.22
N ILE A 70 2.91 -8.34 11.80
CA ILE A 70 2.60 -8.02 10.41
C ILE A 70 3.84 -7.35 9.82
N GLU A 71 4.16 -7.59 8.55
CA GLU A 71 5.26 -6.90 7.89
C GLU A 71 4.75 -5.91 6.85
N LEU A 72 5.25 -4.68 6.91
CA LEU A 72 4.98 -3.64 5.92
C LEU A 72 6.19 -3.50 5.00
N VAL A 73 5.94 -3.54 3.69
CA VAL A 73 6.93 -3.30 2.63
C VAL A 73 6.48 -2.12 1.79
N VAL A 74 7.37 -1.16 1.59
CA VAL A 74 7.16 -0.01 0.70
C VAL A 74 8.22 -0.08 -0.39
N GLU A 75 7.79 -0.10 -1.65
CA GLU A 75 8.65 -0.12 -2.82
C GLU A 75 8.36 1.10 -3.70
N LEU A 76 9.39 1.87 -3.99
CA LEU A 76 9.31 3.03 -4.88
C LEU A 76 9.91 2.71 -6.24
N MET A 77 9.14 2.97 -7.29
CA MET A 77 9.48 2.76 -8.70
C MET A 77 9.37 4.09 -9.44
N PRO A 78 10.06 4.29 -10.58
CA PRO A 78 9.96 5.54 -11.35
C PRO A 78 8.54 5.94 -11.74
N THR A 79 7.63 4.96 -11.87
CA THR A 79 6.24 5.15 -12.29
C THR A 79 5.25 5.27 -11.14
N GLY A 80 5.67 5.05 -9.89
CA GLY A 80 4.74 4.98 -8.76
C GLY A 80 5.30 4.27 -7.54
N CYS A 81 4.46 4.08 -6.52
CA CYS A 81 4.80 3.29 -5.35
C CYS A 81 3.92 2.04 -5.26
N ARG A 82 4.45 1.02 -4.59
CA ARG A 82 3.74 -0.17 -4.16
C ARG A 82 3.89 -0.32 -2.65
N VAL A 83 2.80 -0.59 -1.98
CA VAL A 83 2.79 -0.92 -0.56
C VAL A 83 2.21 -2.31 -0.39
N GLU A 84 2.90 -3.16 0.36
CA GLU A 84 2.43 -4.50 0.73
C GLU A 84 2.35 -4.63 2.25
N VAL A 85 1.31 -5.29 2.73
CA VAL A 85 1.17 -5.74 4.10
C VAL A 85 1.12 -7.25 4.07
N HIS A 86 2.06 -7.87 4.76
CA HIS A 86 2.23 -9.31 4.88
C HIS A 86 1.69 -9.73 6.24
N ASP A 87 0.77 -10.69 6.23
CA ASP A 87 0.19 -11.25 7.43
C ASP A 87 0.31 -12.79 7.39
N PRO A 88 0.42 -13.45 8.55
CA PRO A 88 0.63 -14.89 8.62
C PRO A 88 -0.63 -15.72 8.28
N ASP A 89 -1.80 -15.08 8.14
CA ASP A 89 -3.04 -15.78 7.85
C ASP A 89 -3.18 -16.01 6.34
N PRO A 90 -3.23 -17.26 5.87
CA PRO A 90 -3.33 -17.54 4.45
C PRO A 90 -4.72 -17.20 3.86
N VAL A 91 -5.73 -16.87 4.67
CA VAL A 91 -7.10 -16.60 4.21
C VAL A 91 -7.13 -15.31 3.38
N PRO A 92 -7.52 -15.36 2.09
CA PRO A 92 -7.53 -14.20 1.23
C PRO A 92 -8.64 -13.20 1.61
N PRO A 93 -8.45 -11.89 1.37
CA PRO A 93 -9.51 -10.90 1.59
C PRO A 93 -10.65 -11.15 0.59
N VAL A 94 -11.83 -11.48 1.09
CA VAL A 94 -13.01 -11.85 0.27
C VAL A 94 -13.34 -10.74 -0.73
N ASP A 95 -13.33 -9.47 -0.30
CA ASP A 95 -13.67 -8.35 -1.18
C ASP A 95 -12.57 -7.97 -2.16
N LEU A 96 -11.36 -8.54 -2.09
CA LEU A 96 -10.36 -8.44 -3.16
C LEU A 96 -10.42 -9.63 -4.13
N THR A 97 -11.16 -10.67 -3.78
CA THR A 97 -11.34 -11.87 -4.60
C THR A 97 -12.56 -11.75 -5.53
N LEU A 98 -13.58 -11.01 -5.10
CA LEU A 98 -14.81 -10.82 -5.87
C LEU A 98 -14.73 -9.59 -6.79
N PRO A 99 -15.17 -9.65 -8.06
CA PRO A 99 -15.16 -8.47 -8.94
C PRO A 99 -16.05 -7.33 -8.42
N HIS A 100 -17.16 -7.67 -7.76
CA HIS A 100 -18.03 -6.73 -7.04
C HIS A 100 -18.11 -7.14 -5.56
N PRO A 101 -17.95 -6.22 -4.61
CA PRO A 101 -18.17 -6.53 -3.20
C PRO A 101 -19.62 -7.01 -3.00
N PRO A 102 -19.86 -7.96 -2.09
CA PRO A 102 -21.21 -8.46 -1.84
C PRO A 102 -22.05 -7.40 -1.12
N GLY A 103 -22.92 -6.71 -1.87
CA GLY A 103 -23.91 -5.76 -1.33
C GLY A 103 -23.57 -4.29 -1.53
N GLU A 104 -24.55 -3.41 -1.29
CA GLU A 104 -24.29 -1.97 -1.15
C GLU A 104 -23.59 -1.73 0.19
N PRO A 105 -22.46 -0.99 0.20
CA PRO A 105 -21.80 -0.63 1.46
C PRO A 105 -22.77 0.23 2.27
N ASP A 106 -23.12 -0.24 3.47
CA ASP A 106 -23.90 0.56 4.40
C ASP A 106 -23.08 1.83 4.74
N PRO A 107 -23.60 3.04 4.47
CA PRO A 107 -22.91 4.29 4.77
C PRO A 107 -22.69 4.53 6.27
N TRP A 108 -23.20 3.67 7.14
CA TRP A 108 -22.95 3.70 8.59
C TRP A 108 -22.07 2.54 9.08
N GLN A 109 -21.72 1.58 8.21
CA GLN A 109 -20.72 0.55 8.52
C GLN A 109 -19.31 1.10 8.25
N GLU A 110 -18.48 1.09 9.29
CA GLU A 110 -17.05 1.34 9.17
C GLU A 110 -16.32 0.09 8.62
N HIS A 111 -16.80 -1.10 9.01
CA HIS A 111 -16.30 -2.39 8.54
C HIS A 111 -16.62 -2.59 7.05
N GLY A 112 -15.59 -2.54 6.19
CA GLY A 112 -15.71 -2.77 4.75
C GLY A 112 -15.37 -1.57 3.84
N ARG A 113 -15.12 -0.38 4.41
CA ARG A 113 -14.66 0.78 3.61
C ARG A 113 -13.22 0.66 3.15
N GLY A 114 -12.36 0.01 3.91
CA GLY A 114 -10.93 -0.03 3.60
C GLY A 114 -10.64 -0.64 2.22
N LEU A 115 -11.28 -1.76 1.89
CA LEU A 115 -11.10 -2.41 0.57
C LEU A 115 -11.79 -1.63 -0.56
N LEU A 116 -12.88 -0.91 -0.28
CA LEU A 116 -13.49 0.03 -1.22
C LEU A 116 -12.54 1.20 -1.54
N LEU A 117 -11.91 1.79 -0.52
CA LEU A 117 -10.93 2.87 -0.68
C LEU A 117 -9.73 2.40 -1.49
N LEU A 118 -9.21 1.20 -1.21
CA LEU A 118 -8.15 0.59 -2.02
C LEU A 118 -8.54 0.52 -3.50
N ARG A 119 -9.73 0.03 -3.81
CA ARG A 119 -10.22 -0.06 -5.20
C ARG A 119 -10.43 1.30 -5.85
N ALA A 120 -10.93 2.27 -5.09
CA ALA A 120 -11.31 3.58 -5.63
C ALA A 120 -10.10 4.50 -5.86
N LEU A 121 -9.08 4.43 -5.00
CA LEU A 121 -7.97 5.39 -4.98
C LEU A 121 -6.66 4.82 -5.54
N SER A 122 -6.49 3.50 -5.56
CA SER A 122 -5.30 2.89 -6.14
C SER A 122 -5.40 2.72 -7.65
N SER A 123 -4.26 2.76 -8.34
CA SER A 123 -4.19 2.34 -9.75
C SER A 123 -4.43 0.85 -9.93
N SER A 124 -4.13 0.07 -8.89
CA SER A 124 -4.33 -1.37 -8.82
C SER A 124 -4.07 -1.85 -7.40
N CYS A 125 -4.82 -2.87 -6.99
CA CYS A 125 -4.66 -3.53 -5.71
C CYS A 125 -4.93 -5.02 -5.87
N GLY A 126 -4.52 -5.80 -4.88
CA GLY A 126 -4.80 -7.23 -4.87
C GLY A 126 -4.19 -7.92 -3.66
N HIS A 127 -4.16 -9.24 -3.72
CA HIS A 127 -3.49 -10.08 -2.75
C HIS A 127 -2.72 -11.18 -3.48
N ARG A 128 -1.73 -11.77 -2.81
CA ARG A 128 -1.02 -12.98 -3.26
C ARG A 128 -0.64 -13.86 -2.07
N PRO A 129 -0.64 -15.18 -2.21
CA PRO A 129 -0.03 -16.07 -1.22
C PRO A 129 1.46 -15.77 -1.06
N THR A 130 2.00 -16.04 0.14
CA THR A 130 3.43 -16.02 0.45
C THR A 130 3.82 -17.33 1.12
N ASP A 131 5.11 -17.59 1.30
CA ASP A 131 5.60 -18.80 1.98
C ASP A 131 5.13 -18.89 3.45
N SER A 132 4.71 -17.76 4.03
CA SER A 132 4.36 -17.64 5.44
C SER A 132 2.93 -17.13 5.69
N GLY A 133 2.08 -17.03 4.67
CA GLY A 133 0.73 -16.47 4.78
C GLY A 133 0.29 -15.81 3.48
N LYS A 134 -0.03 -14.51 3.55
CA LYS A 134 -0.39 -13.71 2.37
C LYS A 134 0.23 -12.32 2.40
N ALA A 135 0.20 -11.66 1.25
CA ALA A 135 0.49 -10.25 1.12
C ALA A 135 -0.68 -9.56 0.41
N VAL A 136 -1.25 -8.54 1.04
CA VAL A 136 -2.23 -7.64 0.43
C VAL A 136 -1.51 -6.37 0.02
N TRP A 137 -1.81 -5.82 -1.16
CA TRP A 137 -1.03 -4.73 -1.74
C TRP A 137 -1.88 -3.75 -2.53
N PHE A 138 -1.35 -2.54 -2.67
CA PHE A 138 -1.86 -1.53 -3.61
C PHE A 138 -0.70 -0.82 -4.32
N ARG A 139 -1.01 -0.18 -5.45
CA ARG A 139 -0.09 0.69 -6.21
C ARG A 139 -0.69 2.05 -6.46
N LEU A 140 0.10 3.10 -6.28
CA LEU A 140 -0.25 4.45 -6.69
C LEU A 140 0.70 4.92 -7.80
N PRO A 141 0.19 5.60 -8.84
CA PRO A 141 1.04 6.22 -9.83
C PRO A 141 1.74 7.44 -9.24
N VAL A 142 2.82 7.89 -9.89
CA VAL A 142 3.27 9.27 -9.68
C VAL A 142 2.16 10.23 -10.11
N VAL A 143 1.91 11.25 -9.29
CA VAL A 143 1.05 12.38 -9.66
C VAL A 143 1.86 13.26 -10.61
N PRO A 144 1.34 13.58 -11.81
CA PRO A 144 2.00 14.56 -12.67
C PRO A 144 2.15 15.85 -11.88
N ALA A 145 3.36 16.41 -11.83
CA ALA A 145 3.59 17.69 -11.16
C ALA A 145 2.58 18.70 -11.69
N GLN A 146 1.63 19.12 -10.85
CA GLN A 146 0.70 20.16 -11.23
C GLN A 146 1.56 21.39 -11.53
N ARG A 147 1.54 21.86 -12.79
CA ARG A 147 2.18 23.13 -13.15
C ARG A 147 1.53 24.20 -12.26
N ARG A 148 2.24 24.67 -11.24
CA ARG A 148 1.87 25.88 -10.52
C ARG A 148 1.72 26.99 -11.58
N PRO A 149 0.56 27.66 -11.68
CA PRO A 149 0.48 28.87 -12.48
C PRO A 149 1.48 29.85 -11.88
N VAL A 150 2.42 30.32 -12.68
CA VAL A 150 3.23 31.49 -12.31
C VAL A 150 2.24 32.66 -12.34
N LEU A 151 1.94 33.22 -11.18
CA LEU A 151 1.23 34.51 -11.06
C LEU A 151 2.19 35.65 -11.42
#